data_AF-A0A494Y5B4-F1
#
_entry.id   AF-A0A494Y5B4-F1
#
_cell.length_a   1.000
_cell.length_b   1.000
_cell.length_c   1.000
_cell.angle_alpha   90.00
_cell.angle_beta   90.00
_cell.angle_gamma   90.00
#
_symmetry.space_group_name_H-M   'P 1'
#
loop_
_entity.id
_entity.type
_entity.pdbx_description
1 polymer ?
#
loop_
_entity_poly.entity_id
_entity_poly.type
_entity_poly.pdbx_seq_one_letter_code
_entity_poly.pdbx_strand_id
1 'polypeptide(L)'
;MDVRHIRDEAREAAQRSAFMDRWQYHYLAMKSLAPSLTVRRLTLLVRIADVANLWSYPALVQHDLPYVLLALAGFIRDRDSSGEVCWVRFCFDGAVRDVSDLWREAAHVSRFFRMVYRPPIGTPFPTSRELVRFETVERTLGFTNQADPIASIEDSDEFDCALIRRDEKTDGGSMRVSI
;
A
#
# COMPACT_ATOMS: atom_id res chain seq x y z
N MET A 1 -26.90 16.28 7.81
CA MET A 1 -26.75 16.58 6.37
C MET A 1 -26.01 15.38 5.79
N ASP A 2 -26.78 14.44 5.24
CA ASP A 2 -26.36 13.07 4.89
C ASP A 2 -25.78 13.06 3.47
N VAL A 3 -24.47 13.28 3.33
CA VAL A 3 -23.77 13.05 2.06
C VAL A 3 -23.26 11.63 2.08
N ARG A 4 -24.15 10.69 1.80
CA ARG A 4 -23.74 9.40 1.26
C ARG A 4 -23.12 9.73 -0.10
N HIS A 5 -21.81 9.87 -0.16
CA HIS A 5 -21.12 9.60 -1.42
C HIS A 5 -21.53 8.18 -1.77
N ILE A 6 -22.48 8.05 -2.70
CA ILE A 6 -22.90 6.78 -3.26
C ILE A 6 -21.61 6.13 -3.75
N ARG A 7 -21.20 5.08 -3.06
CA ARG A 7 -20.09 4.22 -3.42
C ARG A 7 -20.29 3.88 -4.89
N ASP A 8 -19.40 4.37 -5.73
CA ASP A 8 -19.42 4.04 -7.16
C ASP A 8 -18.74 2.67 -7.29
N GLU A 9 -19.53 1.62 -7.11
CA GLU A 9 -19.07 0.23 -7.10
C GLU A 9 -18.40 -0.15 -8.42
N ALA A 10 -18.87 0.39 -9.54
CA ALA A 10 -18.30 0.14 -10.86
C ALA A 10 -16.88 0.72 -10.97
N ARG A 11 -16.70 1.96 -10.50
CA ARG A 11 -15.37 2.58 -10.46
C ARG A 11 -14.44 1.92 -9.45
N GLU A 12 -14.96 1.56 -8.28
CA GLU A 12 -14.19 0.82 -7.26
C GLU A 12 -13.66 -0.48 -7.85
N ALA A 13 -14.53 -1.26 -8.49
CA ALA A 13 -14.15 -2.50 -9.16
C ALA A 13 -13.12 -2.25 -10.27
N ALA A 14 -13.33 -1.22 -11.11
CA ALA A 14 -12.43 -0.90 -12.21
C ALA A 14 -11.03 -0.46 -11.72
N GLN A 15 -10.95 0.45 -10.74
CA GLN A 15 -9.68 0.93 -10.20
C GLN A 15 -8.92 -0.16 -9.46
N ARG A 16 -9.65 -0.99 -8.71
CA ARG A 16 -9.07 -2.15 -8.04
C ARG A 16 -8.60 -3.20 -9.05
N SER A 17 -9.37 -3.48 -10.10
CA SER A 17 -8.97 -4.39 -11.18
C SER A 17 -7.69 -3.89 -11.86
N ALA A 18 -7.63 -2.61 -12.20
CA ALA A 18 -6.44 -2.01 -12.82
C ALA A 18 -5.17 -2.16 -11.96
N PHE A 19 -5.31 -2.06 -10.63
CA PHE A 19 -4.21 -2.34 -9.71
C PHE A 19 -3.82 -3.82 -9.73
N MET A 20 -4.80 -4.72 -9.69
CA MET A 20 -4.56 -6.17 -9.70
C MET A 20 -3.91 -6.63 -11.00
N ASP A 21 -4.31 -6.10 -12.15
CA ASP A 21 -3.71 -6.42 -13.46
C ASP A 21 -2.23 -6.03 -13.53
N ARG A 22 -1.80 -5.08 -12.69
CA ARG A 22 -0.44 -4.53 -12.65
C ARG A 22 0.24 -4.74 -11.30
N TRP A 23 -0.23 -5.71 -10.52
CA TRP A 23 0.19 -5.86 -9.12
C TRP A 23 1.71 -6.02 -8.96
N GLN A 24 2.38 -6.70 -9.91
CA GLN A 24 3.83 -6.93 -9.88
C GLN A 24 4.61 -5.62 -9.99
N TYR A 25 4.19 -4.71 -10.88
CA TYR A 25 4.79 -3.38 -11.01
C TYR A 25 4.66 -2.60 -9.69
N HIS A 26 3.47 -2.61 -9.08
CA HIS A 26 3.23 -1.95 -7.81
C HIS A 26 4.05 -2.57 -6.67
N TYR A 27 4.08 -3.90 -6.61
CA TYR A 27 4.82 -4.64 -5.60
C TYR A 27 6.32 -4.38 -5.67
N LEU A 28 6.92 -4.45 -6.87
CA LEU A 28 8.35 -4.20 -7.04
C LEU A 28 8.72 -2.75 -6.73
N ALA A 29 7.88 -1.79 -7.10
CA ALA A 29 8.07 -0.40 -6.70
C ALA A 29 8.12 -0.26 -5.17
N MET A 30 7.20 -0.91 -4.46
CA MET A 30 7.20 -0.90 -2.98
C MET A 30 8.39 -1.66 -2.38
N LYS A 31 8.74 -2.83 -2.94
CA LYS A 31 9.84 -3.69 -2.47
C LYS A 31 11.20 -3.03 -2.65
N SER A 32 11.36 -2.17 -3.66
CA SER A 32 12.57 -1.36 -3.83
C SER A 32 12.81 -0.36 -2.68
N LEU A 33 11.71 0.12 -2.05
CA LEU A 33 11.75 1.07 -0.94
C LEU A 33 11.75 0.39 0.43
N ALA A 34 11.11 -0.78 0.53
CA ALA A 34 11.02 -1.62 1.71
C ALA A 34 11.38 -3.07 1.35
N PRO A 35 12.67 -3.44 1.34
CA PRO A 35 13.13 -4.77 0.91
C PRO A 35 12.52 -5.94 1.69
N SER A 36 12.12 -5.72 2.95
CA SER A 36 11.44 -6.71 3.78
C SER A 36 9.95 -6.88 3.48
N LEU A 37 9.38 -6.10 2.55
CA LEU A 37 7.98 -6.22 2.15
C LEU A 37 7.75 -7.55 1.41
N THR A 38 6.75 -8.29 1.87
CA THR A 38 6.33 -9.56 1.26
C THR A 38 5.01 -9.42 0.53
N VAL A 39 4.70 -10.40 -0.32
CA VAL A 39 3.40 -10.48 -0.99
C VAL A 39 2.25 -10.65 0.00
N ARG A 40 2.42 -11.43 1.08
CA ARG A 40 1.43 -11.43 2.18
C ARG A 40 1.17 -10.04 2.77
N ARG A 41 2.21 -9.21 2.90
CA ARG A 41 2.03 -7.85 3.40
C ARG A 41 1.31 -6.98 2.37
N LEU A 42 1.65 -7.09 1.09
CA LEU A 42 0.94 -6.41 0.00
C LEU A 42 -0.56 -6.72 0.00
N THR A 43 -0.92 -8.01 0.05
CA THR A 43 -2.33 -8.44 0.04
C THR A 43 -3.11 -7.92 1.25
N LEU A 44 -2.47 -7.80 2.41
CA LEU A 44 -3.06 -7.12 3.57
C LEU A 44 -3.29 -5.63 3.31
N LEU A 45 -2.34 -4.94 2.67
CA LEU A 45 -2.49 -3.52 2.33
C LEU A 45 -3.62 -3.27 1.33
N VAL A 46 -3.80 -4.18 0.36
CA VAL A 46 -4.95 -4.14 -0.56
C VAL A 46 -6.26 -4.26 0.23
N ARG A 47 -6.34 -5.16 1.23
CA ARG A 47 -7.53 -5.27 2.10
C ARG A 47 -7.76 -4.03 2.95
N ILE A 48 -6.69 -3.41 3.44
CA ILE A 48 -6.79 -2.13 4.17
C ILE A 48 -7.31 -1.03 3.23
N ALA A 49 -6.82 -0.99 1.99
CA ALA A 49 -7.30 -0.06 0.96
C ALA A 49 -8.77 -0.29 0.60
N ASP A 50 -9.22 -1.55 0.54
CA ASP A 50 -10.63 -1.91 0.36
C ASP A 50 -11.48 -1.30 1.49
N VAL A 51 -11.08 -1.47 2.76
CA VAL A 51 -11.80 -0.92 3.93
C VAL A 51 -11.73 0.61 3.99
N ALA A 52 -10.63 1.20 3.54
CA ALA A 52 -10.46 2.65 3.48
C ALA A 52 -11.21 3.32 2.30
N ASN A 53 -11.94 2.54 1.48
CA ASN A 53 -12.59 2.99 0.25
C ASN A 53 -11.62 3.72 -0.72
N LEU A 54 -10.35 3.30 -0.74
CA LEU A 54 -9.31 3.95 -1.56
C LEU A 54 -9.68 3.92 -3.06
N TRP A 55 -10.28 2.83 -3.53
CA TRP A 55 -10.65 2.65 -4.93
C TRP A 55 -11.90 3.44 -5.35
N SER A 56 -12.55 4.15 -4.42
CA SER A 56 -13.70 4.99 -4.75
C SER A 56 -13.28 6.42 -5.14
N TYR A 57 -12.00 6.77 -5.05
CA TYR A 57 -11.52 8.13 -5.29
C TYR A 57 -11.47 8.46 -6.80
N PRO A 58 -12.21 9.49 -7.27
CA PRO A 58 -12.27 9.83 -8.70
C PRO A 58 -10.92 10.13 -9.32
N ALA A 59 -10.09 10.86 -8.59
CA ALA A 59 -8.81 11.35 -9.05
C ALA A 59 -7.68 10.35 -8.81
N LEU A 60 -8.00 9.10 -8.39
CA LEU A 60 -6.99 8.10 -8.07
C LEU A 60 -6.08 7.84 -9.26
N VAL A 61 -4.78 7.95 -9.02
CA VAL A 61 -3.76 7.68 -10.02
C VAL A 61 -2.95 6.45 -9.64
N GLN A 62 -2.91 5.47 -10.54
CA GLN A 62 -2.29 4.15 -10.29
C GLN A 62 -0.80 4.25 -9.93
N HIS A 63 -0.07 5.23 -10.50
CA HIS A 63 1.37 5.39 -10.19
C HIS A 63 1.61 5.87 -8.75
N ASP A 64 0.63 6.45 -8.07
CA ASP A 64 0.79 6.89 -6.67
C ASP A 64 0.51 5.77 -5.67
N LEU A 65 -0.17 4.70 -6.10
CA LEU A 65 -0.62 3.63 -5.21
C LEU A 65 0.49 2.96 -4.40
N PRO A 66 1.69 2.66 -4.94
CA PRO A 66 2.78 2.13 -4.13
C PRO A 66 3.09 3.00 -2.90
N TYR A 67 3.10 4.31 -3.08
CA TYR A 67 3.43 5.28 -2.03
C TYR A 67 2.29 5.41 -1.02
N VAL A 68 1.04 5.45 -1.50
CA VAL A 68 -0.15 5.46 -0.64
C VAL A 68 -0.21 4.18 0.21
N LEU A 69 -0.01 3.01 -0.39
CA LEU A 69 -0.02 1.73 0.33
C LEU A 69 1.12 1.62 1.34
N LEU A 70 2.32 2.13 1.02
CA LEU A 70 3.43 2.20 1.98
C LEU A 70 3.14 3.15 3.14
N ALA A 71 2.47 4.28 2.91
CA ALA A 71 2.03 5.17 3.98
C ALA A 71 0.98 4.50 4.89
N LEU A 72 0.04 3.76 4.30
CA LEU A 72 -0.97 2.96 5.03
C LEU A 72 -0.35 1.78 5.79
N ALA A 73 0.81 1.28 5.36
CA ALA A 73 1.47 0.14 6.00
C ALA A 73 1.94 0.40 7.42
N GLY A 74 2.04 1.67 7.82
CA GLY A 74 2.55 2.06 9.13
C GLY A 74 4.02 1.65 9.30
N PHE A 75 4.33 1.01 10.42
CA PHE A 75 5.67 0.51 10.69
C PHE A 75 5.91 -0.84 10.03
N ILE A 76 7.00 -0.94 9.27
CA ILE A 76 7.50 -2.16 8.65
C ILE A 76 8.83 -2.51 9.31
N ARG A 77 8.96 -3.75 9.80
CA ARG A 77 10.24 -4.25 10.30
C ARG A 77 11.16 -4.55 9.12
N ASP A 78 12.38 -4.05 9.15
CA ASP A 78 13.33 -4.14 8.04
C ASP A 78 14.75 -4.45 8.56
N ARG A 79 15.72 -4.52 7.65
CA ARG A 79 17.14 -4.59 7.96
C ARG A 79 17.88 -3.45 7.26
N ASP A 80 18.84 -2.85 7.95
CA ASP A 80 19.70 -1.85 7.33
C ASP A 80 20.83 -2.49 6.50
N SER A 81 21.70 -1.65 5.93
CA SER A 81 22.82 -2.12 5.10
C SER A 81 23.85 -2.96 5.86
N SER A 82 23.90 -2.87 7.19
CA SER A 82 24.72 -3.74 8.03
C SER A 82 24.02 -5.05 8.42
N GLY A 83 22.76 -5.23 8.02
CA GLY A 83 21.94 -6.39 8.37
C GLY A 83 21.25 -6.30 9.73
N GLU A 84 21.44 -5.17 10.43
CA GLU A 84 20.85 -4.90 11.75
C GLU A 84 19.36 -4.62 11.63
N VAL A 85 18.60 -5.07 12.64
CA VAL A 85 17.15 -4.89 12.65
C VAL A 85 16.83 -3.42 12.82
N CYS A 86 16.05 -2.88 11.89
CA CYS A 86 15.49 -1.54 11.97
C CYS A 86 13.98 -1.57 11.70
N TRP A 87 13.35 -0.41 11.85
CA TRP A 87 11.96 -0.22 11.48
C TRP A 87 11.87 0.95 10.52
N VAL A 88 11.00 0.84 9.53
CA VAL A 88 10.76 1.89 8.55
C VAL A 88 9.30 2.29 8.57
N ARG A 89 9.06 3.57 8.32
CA ARG A 89 7.72 4.11 8.08
C ARG A 89 7.79 5.08 6.92
N PHE A 90 6.71 5.13 6.16
CA PHE A 90 6.57 6.08 5.07
C PHE A 90 5.47 7.09 5.38
N CYS A 91 5.66 8.32 4.93
CA CYS A 91 4.65 9.37 5.04
C CYS A 91 4.81 10.41 3.95
N PHE A 92 3.70 11.04 3.59
CA PHE A 92 3.72 12.29 2.84
C PHE A 92 4.03 13.47 3.78
N ASP A 93 4.46 14.59 3.22
CA ASP A 93 4.56 15.84 3.96
C ASP A 93 3.20 16.32 4.51
N GLY A 94 3.24 17.36 5.34
CA GLY A 94 2.05 17.90 5.99
C GLY A 94 1.05 18.59 5.05
N ALA A 95 1.32 18.66 3.75
CA ALA A 95 0.35 19.17 2.77
C ALA A 95 -0.74 18.14 2.46
N VAL A 96 -0.46 16.84 2.68
CA VAL A 96 -1.40 15.74 2.43
C VAL A 96 -2.13 15.40 3.72
N ARG A 97 -3.40 15.80 3.84
CA ARG A 97 -4.26 15.46 4.99
C ARG A 97 -5.16 14.28 4.70
N ASP A 98 -5.58 14.18 3.44
CA ASP A 98 -6.35 13.08 2.88
C ASP A 98 -5.73 12.59 1.57
N VAL A 99 -6.02 11.35 1.16
CA VAL A 99 -5.48 10.79 -0.09
C VAL A 99 -5.90 11.63 -1.31
N SER A 100 -7.09 12.25 -1.29
CA SER A 100 -7.53 13.16 -2.34
C SER A 100 -6.62 14.38 -2.52
N ASP A 101 -5.91 14.84 -1.47
CA ASP A 101 -4.97 15.96 -1.57
C ASP A 101 -3.78 15.66 -2.49
N LEU A 102 -3.43 14.39 -2.69
CA LEU A 102 -2.37 13.98 -3.63
C LEU A 102 -2.71 14.30 -5.09
N TRP A 103 -4.00 14.33 -5.40
CA TRP A 103 -4.51 14.42 -6.78
C TRP A 103 -5.33 15.68 -7.05
N ARG A 104 -5.36 16.61 -6.09
CA ARG A 104 -5.89 17.95 -6.33
C ARG A 104 -4.94 18.70 -7.25
N GLU A 105 -5.50 19.56 -8.11
CA GLU A 105 -4.78 20.37 -9.10
C GLU A 105 -3.83 21.44 -8.51
N ALA A 106 -3.40 21.31 -7.25
CA ALA A 106 -2.54 22.29 -6.59
C ALA A 106 -1.06 22.11 -6.97
N ALA A 107 -0.41 23.24 -7.23
CA ALA A 107 0.97 23.40 -7.72
C ALA A 107 2.11 22.84 -6.84
N HIS A 108 1.83 22.00 -5.83
CA HIS A 108 2.84 21.41 -4.97
C HIS A 108 2.89 19.88 -5.15
N VAL A 109 4.00 19.39 -5.67
CA VAL A 109 4.29 17.95 -5.64
C VAL A 109 4.56 17.58 -4.19
N SER A 110 3.59 16.94 -3.54
CA SER A 110 3.75 16.46 -2.15
C SER A 110 4.99 15.58 -2.04
N ARG A 111 5.85 15.88 -1.08
CA ARG A 111 7.04 15.10 -0.80
C ARG A 111 6.65 13.80 -0.11
N PHE A 112 7.40 12.76 -0.39
CA PHE A 112 7.27 11.46 0.25
C PHE A 112 8.56 11.15 0.99
N PHE A 113 8.46 10.65 2.21
CA PHE A 113 9.60 10.37 3.07
C PHE A 113 9.66 8.91 3.47
N ARG A 114 10.87 8.40 3.56
CA ARG A 114 11.20 7.15 4.24
C ARG A 114 11.90 7.49 5.55
N MET A 115 11.29 7.10 6.66
CA MET A 115 11.79 7.33 8.01
C MET A 115 12.34 6.02 8.58
N VAL A 116 13.57 6.04 9.08
CA VAL A 116 14.25 4.85 9.63
C VAL A 116 14.41 5.01 11.13
N TYR A 117 13.99 3.99 11.88
CA TYR A 117 13.97 3.95 13.32
C TYR A 117 14.79 2.77 13.84
N ARG A 118 15.33 2.94 15.05
CA ARG A 118 15.86 1.82 15.84
C ARG A 118 14.70 0.92 16.33
N PRO A 119 14.98 -0.31 16.77
CA PRO A 119 14.01 -1.12 17.49
C PRO A 119 13.40 -0.36 18.68
N PRO A 120 12.08 -0.47 18.92
CA PRO A 120 11.44 0.22 20.03
C PRO A 120 11.87 -0.34 21.38
N ILE A 121 11.96 0.53 22.38
CA ILE A 121 12.27 0.16 23.76
C ILE A 121 11.04 0.45 24.62
N GLY A 122 10.42 -0.60 25.18
CA GLY A 122 9.27 -0.45 26.08
C GLY A 122 7.92 -0.12 25.42
N THR A 123 7.87 -0.06 24.09
CA THR A 123 6.64 0.14 23.30
C THR A 123 6.53 -0.90 22.18
N PRO A 124 5.33 -1.22 21.69
CA PRO A 124 5.16 -2.16 20.57
C PRO A 124 5.67 -1.61 19.23
N PHE A 125 5.71 -0.28 19.08
CA PHE A 125 6.15 0.41 17.87
C PHE A 125 7.10 1.57 18.19
N PRO A 126 8.02 1.92 17.27
CA PRO A 126 8.91 3.07 17.45
C PRO A 126 8.17 4.39 17.63
N THR A 127 8.81 5.31 18.33
CA THR A 127 8.39 6.71 18.46
C THR A 127 9.43 7.63 17.81
N SER A 128 9.21 8.94 17.88
CA SER A 128 10.19 9.93 17.40
C SER A 128 11.53 9.84 18.13
N ARG A 129 11.60 9.24 19.33
CA ARG A 129 12.85 9.04 20.07
C ARG A 129 13.79 8.04 19.39
N GLU A 130 13.22 7.06 18.69
CA GLU A 130 13.97 6.04 17.98
C GLU A 130 14.30 6.44 16.53
N LEU A 131 13.84 7.61 16.06
CA LEU A 131 14.11 8.09 14.70
C LEU A 131 15.61 8.33 14.50
N VAL A 132 16.21 7.59 13.57
CA VAL A 132 17.63 7.69 13.24
C VAL A 132 17.85 8.71 12.13
N ARG A 133 17.08 8.59 11.06
CA ARG A 133 17.17 9.43 9.87
C ARG A 133 15.86 9.41 9.09
N PHE A 134 15.71 10.38 8.22
CA PHE A 134 14.69 10.36 7.17
C PHE A 134 15.32 10.79 5.86
N GLU A 135 14.77 10.30 4.76
CA GLU A 135 15.18 10.65 3.40
C GLU A 135 13.96 10.96 2.55
N THR A 136 14.11 11.90 1.62
CA THR A 136 13.06 12.16 0.63
C THR A 136 13.14 11.07 -0.43
N VAL A 137 12.00 10.48 -0.75
CA VAL A 137 11.85 9.47 -1.79
C VAL A 137 11.29 10.16 -3.02
N GLU A 138 11.99 10.02 -4.14
CA GLU A 138 11.44 10.43 -5.43
C GLU A 138 10.31 9.47 -5.84
N ARG A 139 9.17 10.05 -6.21
CA ARG A 139 8.05 9.27 -6.76
C ARG A 139 8.32 9.02 -8.23
N THR A 140 8.64 7.78 -8.57
CA THR A 140 8.86 7.33 -9.93
C THR A 140 7.56 7.37 -10.69
N LEU A 141 7.49 8.26 -11.68
CA LEU A 141 6.40 8.28 -12.64
C LEU A 141 6.65 7.22 -13.72
N GLY A 142 5.61 6.49 -14.12
CA GLY A 142 5.67 5.60 -15.28
C GLY A 142 6.39 4.26 -15.08
N PHE A 143 6.64 3.80 -13.85
CA PHE A 143 7.15 2.44 -13.61
C PHE A 143 6.24 1.35 -14.21
N THR A 144 4.95 1.65 -14.39
CA THR A 144 3.97 0.76 -15.05
C THR A 144 4.16 0.65 -16.57
N ASN A 145 5.07 1.43 -17.17
CA ASN A 145 5.36 1.43 -18.60
C ASN A 145 6.75 0.84 -18.91
N GLN A 146 7.44 0.31 -17.90
CA GLN A 146 8.71 -0.40 -18.08
C GLN A 146 8.45 -1.81 -18.65
N ALA A 147 9.49 -2.47 -19.16
CA ALA A 147 9.39 -3.87 -19.59
C ALA A 147 8.90 -4.77 -18.44
N ASP A 148 8.31 -5.92 -18.79
CA ASP A 148 7.56 -6.75 -17.85
C ASP A 148 8.32 -6.98 -16.52
N PRO A 149 7.65 -6.77 -15.38
CA PRO A 149 8.27 -6.78 -14.08
C PRO A 149 8.49 -8.24 -13.69
N ILE A 150 9.74 -8.66 -13.59
CA ILE A 150 10.04 -10.04 -13.18
C ILE A 150 10.03 -10.09 -11.65
N ALA A 151 8.84 -10.25 -11.06
CA ALA A 151 8.72 -10.73 -9.68
C ALA A 151 9.29 -12.16 -9.60
N SER A 152 9.75 -12.59 -8.42
CA SER A 152 10.20 -13.97 -8.28
C SER A 152 9.04 -14.94 -8.49
N ILE A 153 9.35 -16.19 -8.87
CA ILE A 153 8.35 -17.27 -8.98
C ILE A 153 7.66 -17.45 -7.62
N GLU A 154 8.42 -17.43 -6.52
CA GLU A 154 7.88 -17.52 -5.16
C GLU A 154 6.89 -16.38 -4.84
N ASP A 155 7.23 -15.13 -5.19
CA ASP A 155 6.33 -13.98 -5.01
C ASP A 155 5.05 -14.15 -5.86
N SER A 156 5.17 -14.69 -7.08
CA SER A 156 4.03 -14.92 -7.98
C SER A 156 3.11 -16.02 -7.45
N ASP A 157 3.68 -17.17 -7.06
CA ASP A 157 2.93 -18.29 -6.47
C ASP A 157 2.24 -17.88 -5.17
N GLU A 158 2.91 -17.07 -4.32
CA GLU A 158 2.33 -16.54 -3.08
C GLU A 158 1.14 -15.62 -3.38
N PHE A 159 1.23 -14.79 -4.43
CA PHE A 159 0.16 -13.88 -4.83
C PHE A 159 -1.06 -14.66 -5.34
N ASP A 160 -0.84 -15.64 -6.21
CA ASP A 160 -1.89 -16.50 -6.74
C ASP A 160 -2.59 -17.29 -5.62
N CYS A 161 -1.82 -17.86 -4.69
CA CYS A 161 -2.36 -18.52 -3.49
C CYS A 161 -3.18 -17.56 -2.61
N ALA A 162 -2.76 -16.29 -2.51
CA ALA A 162 -3.49 -15.29 -1.73
C ALA A 162 -4.78 -14.84 -2.41
N LEU A 163 -4.83 -14.87 -3.75
CA LEU A 163 -6.03 -14.59 -4.54
C LEU A 163 -7.03 -15.74 -4.51
N ILE A 164 -6.59 -16.98 -4.68
CA ILE A 164 -7.48 -18.16 -4.68
C ILE A 164 -8.22 -18.29 -3.33
N ARG A 165 -7.54 -18.02 -2.20
CA ARG A 165 -8.17 -17.99 -0.87
C ARG A 165 -9.25 -16.91 -0.70
N ARG A 166 -9.35 -15.94 -1.63
CA ARG A 166 -10.41 -14.93 -1.63
C ARG A 166 -11.73 -15.55 -2.10
N ASP A 167 -11.70 -16.37 -3.15
CA ASP A 167 -12.90 -16.88 -3.80
C ASP A 167 -13.60 -17.94 -2.94
N GLU A 168 -12.83 -18.84 -2.30
CA GLU A 168 -13.38 -19.87 -1.40
C GLU A 168 -14.14 -19.31 -0.18
N LYS A 169 -13.79 -18.09 0.27
CA LYS A 169 -14.45 -17.47 1.42
C LYS A 169 -15.77 -16.77 1.07
N THR A 170 -16.05 -16.56 -0.21
CA THR A 170 -17.28 -15.91 -0.68
C THR A 170 -18.43 -16.89 -0.90
N ASP A 171 -18.14 -18.18 -1.08
CA ASP A 171 -19.16 -19.24 -1.28
C ASP A 171 -19.61 -19.96 0.01
N GLY A 172 -18.93 -19.74 1.14
CA GLY A 172 -19.28 -20.38 2.43
C GLY A 172 -20.37 -19.68 3.24
N GLY A 173 -20.94 -18.58 2.74
CA GLY A 173 -21.84 -17.67 3.47
C GLY A 173 -23.33 -17.89 3.22
N SER A 174 -23.79 -19.11 2.92
CA SER A 174 -25.22 -19.44 2.85
C SER A 174 -25.52 -20.69 3.65
N MET A 175 -25.46 -20.56 4.98
CA MET A 175 -26.09 -21.53 5.87
C MET A 175 -27.36 -20.89 6.42
N ARG A 176 -28.48 -21.20 5.74
CA ARG A 176 -29.84 -20.91 6.22
C ARG A 176 -29.99 -21.50 7.63
N VAL A 177 -30.18 -20.64 8.61
CA VAL A 177 -30.84 -21.02 9.87
C VAL A 177 -32.33 -20.93 9.60
N SER A 178 -32.94 -22.08 9.31
CA SER A 178 -34.39 -22.23 9.38
C SER A 178 -34.77 -22.32 10.85
N ILE A 179 -35.62 -21.39 11.30
CA ILE A 179 -36.43 -21.53 12.52
C ILE A 179 -37.75 -22.18 12.10
#